data_AF-A0A086B2Q5-F1
#
_entry.id   AF-A0A086B2Q5-F1
#
_cell.length_a   1.000
_cell.length_b   1.000
_cell.length_c   1.000
_cell.angle_alpha   90.00
_cell.angle_beta   90.00
_cell.angle_gamma   90.00
#
_symmetry.space_group_name_H-M   'P 1'
#
loop_
_entity.id
_entity.type
_entity.pdbx_description
1 polymer ?
#
loop_
_entity_poly.entity_id
_entity_poly.type
_entity_poly.pdbx_seq_one_letter_code
_entity_poly.pdbx_strand_id
1 'polypeptide(L)'
;MNYLKLDYKQILFFYAFLRQMDLSLDRSRWTSLKELQEYYEDRVSPEQMINYLGLKLKVSDDNSNQLSVRNENIFKDKFKLFFKKTHLTEEEATNLHNFLVLFDQYLKSDLEYYTREMEILRVGIEQFYTQLFEPKINKNDLKKIRAIEHYGQNRLAKTQELKKVIPKDFIIN
;
A
#
# COMPACT_ATOMS: atom_id res chain seq x y z
N MET A 1 6.17 -20.57 11.39
CA MET A 1 6.11 -19.32 10.60
C MET A 1 5.20 -19.56 9.43
N ASN A 2 4.04 -18.91 9.44
CA ASN A 2 3.17 -18.87 8.28
C ASN A 2 3.75 -17.87 7.28
N TYR A 3 3.68 -18.21 6.00
CA TYR A 3 4.14 -17.36 4.91
C TYR A 3 3.00 -17.18 3.92
N LEU A 4 2.77 -15.94 3.50
CA LEU A 4 1.86 -15.68 2.40
C LEU A 4 2.63 -15.78 1.09
N LYS A 5 2.26 -16.72 0.23
CA LYS A 5 2.81 -16.82 -1.13
C LYS A 5 2.09 -15.85 -2.05
N LEU A 6 2.85 -14.99 -2.72
CA LEU A 6 2.39 -14.05 -3.73
C LEU A 6 2.88 -14.48 -5.11
N ASP A 7 2.01 -14.38 -6.11
CA ASP A 7 2.45 -14.45 -7.49
C ASP A 7 3.05 -13.11 -7.96
N TYR A 8 3.63 -13.11 -9.15
CA TYR A 8 4.31 -11.94 -9.69
C TYR A 8 3.37 -10.76 -9.93
N LYS A 9 2.13 -10.99 -10.36
CA LYS A 9 1.15 -9.92 -10.59
C LYS A 9 0.70 -9.30 -9.28
N GLN A 10 0.54 -10.11 -8.25
CA GLN A 10 0.25 -9.64 -6.90
C GLN A 10 1.37 -8.76 -6.36
N ILE A 11 2.64 -9.15 -6.55
CA ILE A 11 3.79 -8.31 -6.19
C ILE A 11 3.76 -6.97 -6.92
N LEU A 12 3.52 -6.98 -8.24
CA LEU A 12 3.40 -5.74 -9.03
C LEU A 12 2.27 -4.84 -8.52
N PHE A 13 1.13 -5.45 -8.18
CA PHE A 13 -0.04 -4.73 -7.72
C PHE A 13 0.16 -4.10 -6.34
N PHE A 14 0.67 -4.86 -5.37
CA PHE A 14 0.98 -4.30 -4.04
C PHE A 14 2.03 -3.20 -4.12
N TYR A 15 3.10 -3.38 -4.92
CA TYR A 15 4.07 -2.31 -5.16
C TYR A 15 3.40 -1.07 -5.74
N ALA A 16 2.61 -1.24 -6.80
CA ALA A 16 1.99 -0.11 -7.50
C ALA A 16 1.01 0.65 -6.61
N PHE A 17 0.20 -0.07 -5.81
CA PHE A 17 -0.74 0.52 -4.88
C PHE A 17 -0.03 1.30 -3.76
N LEU A 18 0.94 0.68 -3.09
CA LEU A 18 1.71 1.34 -2.03
C LEU A 18 2.45 2.57 -2.56
N ARG A 19 3.01 2.47 -3.76
CA ARG A 19 3.69 3.61 -4.38
C ARG A 19 2.73 4.71 -4.78
N GLN A 20 1.53 4.37 -5.23
CA GLN A 20 0.47 5.37 -5.46
C GLN A 20 0.10 6.08 -4.14
N MET A 21 -0.04 5.34 -3.03
CA MET A 21 -0.31 5.93 -1.71
C MET A 21 0.80 6.90 -1.28
N ASP A 22 2.06 6.46 -1.34
CA ASP A 22 3.24 7.28 -0.97
C ASP A 22 3.27 8.58 -1.78
N LEU A 23 3.16 8.51 -3.10
CA LEU A 23 3.16 9.69 -3.94
C LEU A 23 1.94 10.60 -3.73
N SER A 24 0.78 10.01 -3.45
CA SER A 24 -0.44 10.77 -3.19
C SER A 24 -0.34 11.52 -1.86
N LEU A 25 0.20 10.87 -0.82
CA LEU A 25 0.54 11.49 0.46
C LEU A 25 1.58 12.61 0.27
N ASP A 26 2.64 12.37 -0.51
CA ASP A 26 3.67 13.37 -0.82
C ASP A 26 3.09 14.66 -1.42
N ARG A 27 2.12 14.52 -2.33
CA ARG A 27 1.43 15.66 -2.96
C ARG A 27 0.43 16.34 -2.04
N SER A 28 -0.27 15.58 -1.20
CA SER A 28 -1.26 16.13 -0.26
C SER A 28 -0.67 17.07 0.79
N ARG A 29 0.65 17.13 0.96
CA ARG A 29 1.33 18.14 1.80
C ARG A 29 1.03 19.58 1.42
N TRP A 30 0.69 19.81 0.16
CA TRP A 30 0.53 21.15 -0.41
C TRP A 30 -0.93 21.48 -0.76
N THR A 31 -1.87 20.61 -0.39
CA THR A 31 -3.29 20.72 -0.72
C THR A 31 -4.16 20.39 0.49
N SER A 32 -5.48 20.51 0.35
CA SER A 32 -6.39 19.99 1.38
C SER A 32 -6.38 18.45 1.38
N LEU A 33 -6.70 17.84 2.53
CA LEU A 33 -6.93 16.40 2.59
C LEU A 33 -8.17 15.99 1.81
N LYS A 34 -9.18 16.87 1.75
CA LYS A 34 -10.41 16.65 0.99
C LYS A 34 -10.14 16.32 -0.48
N GLU A 35 -9.22 17.03 -1.13
CA GLU A 35 -8.87 16.74 -2.53
C GLU A 35 -8.24 15.34 -2.71
N LEU A 36 -7.46 14.87 -1.72
CA LEU A 36 -6.94 13.51 -1.71
C LEU A 36 -8.06 12.48 -1.54
N GLN A 37 -9.03 12.78 -0.67
CA GLN A 37 -10.21 11.92 -0.44
C GLN A 37 -11.03 11.79 -1.73
N GLU A 38 -11.36 12.92 -2.38
CA GLU A 38 -12.06 12.97 -3.67
C GLU A 38 -11.34 12.16 -4.76
N TYR A 39 -10.00 12.20 -4.78
CA TYR A 39 -9.20 11.40 -5.73
C TYR A 39 -9.36 9.88 -5.54
N TYR A 40 -9.64 9.42 -4.32
CA TYR A 40 -9.79 7.99 -4.02
C TYR A 40 -11.24 7.48 -4.12
N GLU A 41 -12.23 8.35 -4.36
CA GLU A 41 -13.65 7.95 -4.47
C GLU A 41 -13.92 7.00 -5.65
N ASP A 42 -13.22 7.16 -6.78
CA ASP A 42 -13.42 6.39 -8.01
C ASP A 42 -12.29 5.38 -8.30
N ARG A 43 -11.41 5.15 -7.32
CA ARG A 43 -10.21 4.31 -7.44
C ARG A 43 -10.30 3.09 -6.54
N VAL A 44 -9.33 2.19 -6.70
CA VAL A 44 -9.16 1.07 -5.78
C VAL A 44 -8.94 1.66 -4.38
N SER A 45 -9.81 1.31 -3.44
CA SER A 45 -9.74 1.82 -2.07
C SER A 45 -8.76 1.00 -1.23
N PRO A 46 -8.21 1.58 -0.14
CA PRO A 46 -7.41 0.82 0.82
C PRO A 46 -8.21 -0.33 1.45
N GLU A 47 -9.51 -0.13 1.70
CA GLU A 47 -10.43 -1.17 2.17
C GLU A 47 -10.49 -2.38 1.23
N GLN A 48 -10.59 -2.16 -0.09
CA GLN A 48 -10.54 -3.26 -1.07
C GLN A 48 -9.20 -4.00 -1.02
N MET A 49 -8.09 -3.29 -0.80
CA MET A 49 -6.77 -3.90 -0.63
C MET A 49 -6.65 -4.70 0.66
N ILE A 50 -7.24 -4.22 1.77
CA ILE A 50 -7.31 -4.94 3.05
C ILE A 50 -8.08 -6.23 2.89
N ASN A 51 -9.28 -6.17 2.28
CA ASN A 51 -10.10 -7.35 2.02
C ASN A 51 -9.36 -8.37 1.16
N TYR A 52 -8.68 -7.90 0.11
CA TYR A 52 -7.88 -8.76 -0.74
C TYR A 52 -6.73 -9.43 0.02
N LEU A 53 -6.02 -8.69 0.87
CA LEU A 53 -4.96 -9.24 1.72
C LEU A 53 -5.52 -10.26 2.73
N GLY A 54 -6.66 -9.97 3.37
CA GLY A 54 -7.32 -10.86 4.33
C GLY A 54 -7.73 -12.20 3.73
N LEU A 55 -8.37 -12.19 2.56
CA LEU A 55 -8.71 -13.40 1.80
C LEU A 55 -7.48 -14.27 1.50
N LYS A 56 -6.31 -13.64 1.29
CA LYS A 56 -5.06 -14.34 1.01
C LYS A 56 -4.40 -14.89 2.27
N LEU A 57 -4.51 -14.20 3.40
CA LEU A 57 -3.90 -14.61 4.66
C LEU A 57 -4.60 -15.80 5.33
N LYS A 58 -5.77 -16.23 4.85
CA LYS A 58 -6.58 -17.29 5.47
C LYS A 58 -6.79 -17.03 6.97
N VAL A 59 -6.97 -15.77 7.36
CA VAL A 59 -7.36 -15.44 8.73
C VAL A 59 -8.76 -16.01 8.91
N SER A 60 -8.90 -17.08 9.69
CA SER A 60 -10.21 -17.55 10.14
C SER A 60 -10.88 -16.41 10.90
N ASP A 61 -12.16 -16.17 10.62
CA ASP A 61 -12.99 -15.09 11.18
C ASP A 61 -12.95 -14.95 12.72
N ASP A 62 -12.45 -15.95 13.45
CA ASP A 62 -12.37 -15.98 14.92
C ASP A 62 -11.36 -15.02 15.57
N ASN A 63 -10.46 -14.37 14.81
CA ASN A 63 -9.41 -13.49 15.40
C ASN A 63 -9.43 -12.04 14.88
N SER A 64 -10.50 -11.61 14.21
CA SER A 64 -10.64 -10.24 13.67
C SER A 64 -10.54 -9.13 14.72
N ASN A 65 -10.67 -9.46 16.02
CA ASN A 65 -10.56 -8.52 17.13
C ASN A 65 -9.13 -8.30 17.66
N GLN A 66 -8.10 -9.01 17.15
CA GLN A 66 -6.72 -8.88 17.67
C GLN A 66 -5.74 -8.15 16.74
N LEU A 67 -6.15 -7.72 15.54
CA LEU A 67 -5.38 -6.76 14.75
C LEU A 67 -5.56 -5.34 15.32
N SER A 68 -5.42 -5.19 16.64
CA SER A 68 -5.30 -3.89 17.28
C SER A 68 -4.07 -3.21 16.71
N VAL A 69 -4.28 -2.07 16.05
CA VAL A 69 -3.26 -1.18 15.52
C VAL A 69 -2.23 -0.92 16.61
N ARG A 70 -1.13 -1.69 16.62
CA ARG A 70 -0.03 -1.52 17.56
C ARG A 70 0.86 -0.42 17.00
N ASN A 71 0.40 0.82 17.17
CA ASN A 71 1.03 2.04 16.65
C ASN A 71 2.45 2.31 17.19
N GLU A 72 2.91 1.57 18.20
CA GLU A 72 4.07 2.03 18.97
C GLU A 72 5.45 1.63 18.42
N ASN A 73 5.58 0.70 17.47
CA ASN A 73 6.91 0.23 17.02
C ASN A 73 7.08 -0.05 15.52
N ILE A 74 6.10 0.23 14.65
CA ILE A 74 6.14 -0.07 13.19
C ILE A 74 7.40 0.50 12.51
N PHE A 75 7.95 1.60 13.02
CA PHE A 75 9.06 2.35 12.41
C PHE A 75 10.45 2.05 13.00
N LYS A 76 10.56 1.18 14.01
CA LYS A 76 11.87 0.88 14.66
C LYS A 76 12.50 -0.42 14.17
N ASP A 77 11.73 -1.32 13.58
CA ASP A 77 12.26 -2.59 13.13
C ASP A 77 12.94 -2.46 11.77
N LYS A 78 14.26 -2.65 11.78
CA LYS A 78 15.07 -2.77 10.57
C LYS A 78 14.62 -4.03 9.84
N PHE A 79 13.91 -3.88 8.72
CA PHE A 79 13.52 -4.99 7.85
C PHE A 79 14.75 -5.87 7.53
N LYS A 80 14.80 -7.07 8.12
CA LYS A 80 15.83 -8.06 7.79
C LYS A 80 15.46 -8.65 6.43
N LEU A 81 16.14 -8.16 5.38
CA LEU A 81 15.95 -8.61 4.00
C LEU A 81 16.22 -10.11 3.86
N PHE A 82 15.16 -10.91 3.72
CA PHE A 82 15.25 -12.26 3.19
C PHE A 82 14.82 -12.26 1.72
N PHE A 83 15.78 -12.54 0.84
CA PHE A 83 15.64 -12.63 -0.63
C PHE A 83 14.79 -13.82 -1.11
N LYS A 84 13.71 -14.20 -0.41
CA LYS A 84 12.78 -15.22 -0.90
C LYS A 84 11.79 -14.58 -1.86
N LYS A 85 11.92 -14.94 -3.15
CA LYS A 85 11.42 -14.20 -4.32
C LYS A 85 9.90 -13.95 -4.40
N THR A 86 9.08 -14.53 -3.52
CA THR A 86 7.61 -14.48 -3.69
C THR A 86 6.80 -14.62 -2.40
N HIS A 87 7.41 -14.50 -1.22
CA HIS A 87 6.67 -14.67 0.04
C HIS A 87 6.66 -13.37 0.85
N LEU A 88 5.59 -13.17 1.60
CA LEU A 88 5.54 -12.29 2.77
C LEU A 88 5.63 -13.15 4.04
N THR A 89 6.42 -12.72 5.00
CA THR A 89 6.29 -13.23 6.38
C THR A 89 4.99 -12.72 7.00
N GLU A 90 4.56 -13.33 8.10
CA GLU A 90 3.42 -12.86 8.88
C GLU A 90 3.61 -11.41 9.38
N GLU A 91 4.83 -11.06 9.77
CA GLU A 91 5.21 -9.69 10.16
C GLU A 91 5.10 -8.71 8.98
N GLU A 92 5.63 -9.08 7.81
CA GLU A 92 5.54 -8.25 6.60
C GLU A 92 4.08 -8.05 6.15
N ALA A 93 3.26 -9.11 6.23
CA ALA A 93 1.84 -9.02 5.92
C ALA A 93 1.08 -8.14 6.95
N THR A 94 1.43 -8.24 8.23
CA THR A 94 0.86 -7.39 9.29
C THR A 94 1.24 -5.93 9.07
N ASN A 95 2.49 -5.64 8.71
CA ASN A 95 2.93 -4.29 8.39
C ASN A 95 2.20 -3.71 7.17
N LEU A 96 2.07 -4.49 6.10
CA LEU A 96 1.27 -4.12 4.93
C LEU A 96 -0.17 -3.79 5.32
N HIS A 97 -0.82 -4.66 6.09
CA HIS A 97 -2.17 -4.44 6.59
C HIS A 97 -2.28 -3.13 7.38
N ASN A 98 -1.36 -2.88 8.30
CA ASN A 98 -1.37 -1.66 9.13
C ASN A 98 -1.21 -0.39 8.30
N PHE A 99 -0.36 -0.40 7.26
CA PHE A 99 -0.25 0.75 6.35
C PHE A 99 -1.56 1.03 5.62
N LEU A 100 -2.25 -0.02 5.16
CA LEU A 100 -3.53 0.12 4.47
C LEU A 100 -4.60 0.66 5.43
N VAL A 101 -4.68 0.15 6.66
CA VAL A 101 -5.64 0.60 7.68
C VAL A 101 -5.41 2.06 8.05
N LEU A 102 -4.16 2.46 8.32
CA LEU A 102 -3.86 3.85 8.67
C LEU A 102 -4.19 4.81 7.53
N PHE A 103 -3.88 4.41 6.29
CA PHE A 103 -4.23 5.23 5.13
C PHE A 103 -5.75 5.34 4.94
N ASP A 104 -6.49 4.24 5.09
CA ASP A 104 -7.96 4.23 5.06
C ASP A 104 -8.56 5.16 6.11
N GLN A 105 -8.02 5.13 7.34
CA GLN A 105 -8.42 6.02 8.42
C GLN A 105 -8.22 7.49 8.06
N TYR A 106 -7.10 7.86 7.42
CA TYR A 106 -6.89 9.24 6.96
C TYR A 106 -7.88 9.62 5.86
N LEU A 107 -8.15 8.74 4.90
CA LEU A 107 -9.15 8.99 3.86
C LEU A 107 -10.57 9.17 4.43
N LYS A 108 -10.87 8.57 5.58
CA LYS A 108 -12.18 8.66 6.25
C LYS A 108 -12.22 9.70 7.38
N SER A 109 -11.11 10.37 7.66
CA SER A 109 -11.01 11.36 8.75
C SER A 109 -11.62 12.71 8.37
N ASP A 110 -11.93 13.50 9.38
CA ASP A 110 -12.35 14.90 9.29
C ASP A 110 -11.17 15.89 9.28
N LEU A 111 -9.94 15.39 9.19
CA LEU A 111 -8.74 16.23 9.12
C LEU A 111 -8.77 17.10 7.87
N GLU A 112 -8.47 18.39 8.02
CA GLU A 112 -8.42 19.31 6.88
C GLU A 112 -7.07 19.30 6.16
N TYR A 113 -5.99 19.05 6.88
CA TYR A 113 -4.61 19.23 6.41
C TYR A 113 -3.72 18.03 6.73
N TYR A 114 -2.65 17.92 5.94
CA TYR A 114 -1.61 16.91 6.11
C TYR A 114 -0.91 17.03 7.48
N THR A 115 -0.73 15.89 8.16
CA THR A 115 -0.12 15.86 9.51
C THR A 115 1.25 15.20 9.53
N ARG A 116 1.94 15.30 10.67
CA ARG A 116 3.23 14.62 10.89
C ARG A 116 3.08 13.10 10.87
N GLU A 117 1.96 12.58 11.37
CA GLU A 117 1.65 11.16 11.42
C GLU A 117 1.45 10.59 10.00
N MET A 118 0.86 11.39 9.10
CA MET A 118 0.79 11.05 7.68
C MET A 118 2.18 11.01 7.03
N GLU A 119 3.10 11.91 7.40
CA GLU A 119 4.49 11.85 6.91
C GLU A 119 5.22 10.59 7.38
N ILE A 120 5.02 10.23 8.64
CA ILE A 120 5.57 9.01 9.22
C ILE A 120 5.04 7.78 8.46
N LEU A 121 3.73 7.71 8.21
CA LEU A 121 3.12 6.66 7.39
C LEU A 121 3.74 6.61 5.99
N ARG A 122 3.83 7.76 5.30
CA ARG A 122 4.37 7.85 3.95
C ARG A 122 5.80 7.30 3.86
N VAL A 123 6.68 7.74 4.76
CA VAL A 123 8.07 7.24 4.82
C VAL A 123 8.12 5.74 5.10
N GLY A 124 7.26 5.24 5.99
CA GLY A 124 7.16 3.80 6.25
C GLY A 124 6.75 2.99 5.02
N ILE A 125 5.75 3.47 4.28
CA ILE A 125 5.30 2.84 3.03
C ILE A 125 6.45 2.82 2.00
N GLU A 126 7.12 3.94 1.81
CA GLU A 126 8.24 4.08 0.86
C GLU A 126 9.36 3.11 1.15
N GLN A 127 9.79 3.04 2.41
CA GLN A 127 10.80 2.09 2.86
C GLN A 127 10.33 0.65 2.65
N PHE A 128 9.09 0.34 2.99
CA PHE A 128 8.54 -1.01 2.88
C PHE A 128 8.52 -1.50 1.44
N TYR A 129 7.90 -0.79 0.50
CA TYR A 129 7.82 -1.27 -0.89
C TYR A 129 9.20 -1.29 -1.56
N THR A 130 10.09 -0.34 -1.22
CA THR A 130 11.43 -0.26 -1.78
C THR A 130 12.29 -1.43 -1.33
N GLN A 131 12.22 -1.82 -0.05
CA GLN A 131 13.04 -2.91 0.48
C GLN A 131 12.43 -4.28 0.21
N LEU A 132 11.10 -4.40 0.23
CA LEU A 132 10.43 -5.69 0.17
C LEU A 132 10.00 -6.09 -1.24
N PHE A 133 9.36 -5.19 -1.98
CA PHE A 133 8.76 -5.51 -3.27
C PHE A 133 9.68 -5.18 -4.45
N GLU A 134 10.36 -4.04 -4.42
CA GLU A 134 11.21 -3.61 -5.53
C GLU A 134 12.23 -4.66 -5.98
N PRO A 135 12.98 -5.33 -5.07
CA PRO A 135 13.96 -6.33 -5.47
C PRO A 135 13.34 -7.59 -6.10
N LYS A 136 12.03 -7.78 -5.95
CA LYS A 136 11.26 -8.91 -6.50
C LYS A 136 10.72 -8.61 -7.91
N ILE A 137 10.88 -7.37 -8.42
CA ILE A 137 10.31 -6.91 -9.68
C ILE A 137 11.38 -6.77 -10.76
N ASN A 138 11.11 -7.28 -11.98
CA ASN A 138 12.03 -7.11 -13.09
C ASN A 138 12.16 -5.62 -13.48
N LYS A 139 13.32 -5.21 -13.99
CA LYS A 139 13.64 -3.80 -14.27
C LYS A 139 12.66 -3.13 -15.25
N ASN A 140 12.15 -3.86 -16.23
CA ASN A 140 11.27 -3.31 -17.27
C ASN A 140 9.90 -2.97 -16.71
N ASP A 141 9.33 -3.86 -15.91
CA ASP A 141 8.05 -3.62 -15.25
C ASP A 141 8.20 -2.61 -14.11
N LEU A 142 9.30 -2.67 -13.36
CA LEU A 142 9.64 -1.68 -12.34
C LEU A 142 9.65 -0.26 -12.92
N LYS A 143 10.28 -0.06 -14.08
CA LYS A 143 10.30 1.24 -14.78
C LYS A 143 8.89 1.75 -15.09
N LYS A 144 7.95 0.87 -15.44
CA LYS A 144 6.56 1.24 -15.75
C LYS A 144 5.80 1.61 -14.48
N ILE A 145 5.86 0.76 -13.46
CA ILE A 145 5.09 0.96 -12.21
C ILE A 145 5.69 2.07 -11.31
N ARG A 146 6.96 2.44 -11.50
CA ARG A 146 7.53 3.68 -10.94
C ARG A 146 6.94 4.95 -11.55
N ALA A 147 6.13 4.85 -12.58
CA ALA A 147 5.33 5.95 -13.09
C ALA A 147 3.84 5.70 -12.84
N ILE A 148 3.46 5.09 -11.72
CA ILE A 148 2.05 4.89 -11.38
C ILE A 148 1.30 6.23 -11.25
N GLU A 149 0.06 6.26 -11.71
CA GLU A 149 -0.87 7.37 -11.49
C GLU A 149 -1.03 7.64 -9.98
N HIS A 150 -1.15 8.90 -9.59
CA HIS A 150 -1.30 9.33 -8.19
C HIS A 150 -1.99 10.69 -8.10
N TYR A 151 -2.49 11.02 -6.90
CA TYR A 151 -3.06 12.32 -6.63
C TYR A 151 -2.05 13.45 -6.88
N GLY A 152 -2.52 14.60 -7.39
CA GLY A 152 -1.65 15.75 -7.67
C GLY A 152 -0.62 15.53 -8.78
N GLN A 153 -0.78 14.48 -9.59
CA GLN A 153 0.11 14.21 -10.71
C GLN A 153 0.00 15.31 -11.79
N ASN A 154 1.15 15.71 -12.34
CA ASN A 154 1.20 16.55 -13.54
C ASN A 154 0.50 15.85 -14.73
N ARG A 155 -0.51 16.52 -15.31
CA ARG A 155 -1.31 16.01 -16.44
C ARG A 155 -0.51 15.72 -17.71
N LEU A 156 0.65 16.34 -17.89
CA LEU A 156 1.54 16.09 -19.03
C LEU A 156 2.44 14.86 -18.83
N ALA A 157 2.56 14.36 -17.60
CA ALA A 157 3.39 13.21 -17.31
C ALA A 157 2.69 11.92 -17.78
N LYS A 158 3.41 11.10 -18.55
CA LYS A 158 2.94 9.78 -18.93
C LYS A 158 3.03 8.83 -17.74
N THR A 159 1.89 8.33 -17.29
CA THR A 159 1.79 7.38 -16.18
C THR A 159 1.11 6.08 -16.54
N GLN A 160 1.33 5.09 -15.68
CA GLN A 160 0.68 3.79 -15.69
C GLN A 160 -0.54 3.87 -14.78
N GLU A 161 -1.71 3.49 -15.27
CA GLU A 161 -2.92 3.38 -14.44
C GLU A 161 -2.84 2.13 -13.57
N LEU A 162 -3.31 2.23 -12.33
CA LEU A 162 -3.30 1.10 -11.39
C LEU A 162 -4.11 -0.08 -11.92
N LYS A 163 -5.23 0.21 -12.61
CA LYS A 163 -6.11 -0.81 -13.21
C LYS A 163 -5.41 -1.76 -14.17
N LYS A 164 -4.30 -1.35 -14.78
CA LYS A 164 -3.53 -2.15 -15.73
C LYS A 164 -2.65 -3.21 -15.07
N VAL A 165 -2.47 -3.14 -13.75
CA VAL A 165 -1.68 -4.11 -12.97
C VAL A 165 -2.51 -4.88 -11.95
N ILE A 166 -3.84 -4.71 -11.97
CA ILE A 166 -4.76 -5.47 -11.12
C ILE A 166 -4.67 -6.98 -11.45
N PRO A 167 -4.42 -7.85 -10.45
CA PRO A 167 -4.44 -9.31 -10.61
C PRO A 167 -5.85 -9.81 -10.97
N LYS A 168 -5.94 -10.93 -11.70
CA LYS A 168 -7.25 -11.47 -12.13
C LYS A 168 -8.12 -11.95 -10.97
N ASP A 169 -7.50 -12.29 -9.86
CA ASP A 169 -8.12 -12.76 -8.62
C ASP A 169 -8.43 -11.62 -7.63
N PHE A 170 -8.19 -10.38 -8.02
CA PHE A 170 -8.69 -9.20 -7.30
C PHE A 170 -10.15 -8.96 -7.68
N ILE A 171 -11.05 -9.24 -6.75
CA ILE A 171 -12.49 -9.06 -6.94
C ILE A 171 -12.84 -7.66 -6.46
N ILE A 172 -13.31 -6.82 -7.38
CA ILE A 172 -13.89 -5.51 -7.07
C ILE A 172 -15.38 -5.78 -6.79
N ASN A 173 -15.73 -5.89 -5.52
CA ASN A 173 -17.13 -5.84 -5.08
C ASN A 173 -17.49 -4.40 -4.71
#